data_AF-A0A7X5IQU2-F1
#
_entry.id   AF-A0A7X5IQU2-F1
#
_cell.length_a   1.000
_cell.length_b   1.000
_cell.length_c   1.000
_cell.angle_alpha   90.00
_cell.angle_beta   90.00
_cell.angle_gamma   90.00
#
_symmetry.space_group_name_H-M   'P 1'
#
loop_
_entity.id
_entity.type
_entity.pdbx_description
1 polymer ?
#
loop_
_entity_poly.entity_id
_entity_poly.type
_entity_poly.pdbx_seq_one_letter_code
_entity_poly.pdbx_strand_id
1 'polypeptide(L)'
;MTTDLEEMYKVDVLAKKAGGYFSIPDEDELAYTDLLFSVCNQFGIRYYNATPKERFFVEEVTRVTWEHQNAQTAESIAAIRPAFAI
;
A
#
# COMPACT_ATOMS: atom_id res chain seq x y z
N MET A 1 33.48 24.15 17.55
CA MET A 1 32.07 24.60 17.63
C MET A 1 31.19 24.07 16.50
N THR A 2 31.73 23.60 15.38
CA THR A 2 30.96 23.01 14.27
C THR A 2 30.57 21.54 14.49
N THR A 3 31.37 20.79 15.24
CA THR A 3 31.18 19.34 15.48
C THR A 3 29.95 19.02 16.35
N ASP A 4 29.59 19.88 17.30
CA ASP A 4 28.47 19.69 18.23
C ASP A 4 27.10 19.85 17.52
N LEU A 5 27.01 20.84 16.63
CA LEU A 5 25.82 21.10 15.81
C LEU A 5 25.62 20.00 14.75
N GLU A 6 26.68 19.48 14.15
CA GLU A 6 26.57 18.36 13.19
C GLU A 6 26.13 17.05 13.86
N GLU A 7 26.53 16.79 15.11
CA GLU A 7 26.00 15.66 15.86
C GLU A 7 24.51 15.84 16.20
N MET A 8 24.12 17.05 16.62
CA MET A 8 22.74 17.35 17.00
C MET A 8 21.76 17.27 15.82
N TYR A 9 22.20 17.61 14.60
CA TYR A 9 21.39 17.56 13.37
C TYR A 9 21.74 16.38 12.45
N LYS A 10 22.45 15.37 12.97
CA LYS A 10 22.91 14.22 12.19
C LYS A 10 21.76 13.50 11.48
N VAL A 11 20.60 13.40 12.12
CA VAL A 11 19.40 12.78 11.54
C VAL A 11 18.88 13.60 10.36
N ASP A 12 18.84 14.94 10.46
CA ASP A 12 18.40 15.82 9.36
C ASP A 12 19.34 15.74 8.15
N VAL A 13 20.65 15.68 8.40
CA VAL A 13 21.67 15.54 7.35
C VAL A 13 21.50 14.20 6.63
N LEU A 14 21.29 13.12 7.39
CA LEU A 14 21.06 11.78 6.85
C LEU A 14 19.74 11.69 6.09
N ALA A 15 18.66 12.24 6.65
CA ALA A 15 17.35 12.29 6.02
C ALA A 15 17.42 13.05 4.69
N LYS A 16 18.06 14.23 4.65
CA LYS A 16 18.24 15.00 3.41
C LYS A 16 19.02 14.22 2.35
N LYS A 17 20.03 13.44 2.76
CA LYS A 17 20.79 12.56 1.84
C LYS A 17 19.95 11.37 1.35
N ALA A 18 19.02 10.89 2.16
CA ALA A 18 18.11 9.79 1.84
C ALA A 18 16.86 10.22 1.06
N GLY A 19 16.70 11.52 0.75
CA GLY A 19 15.54 12.04 0.02
C GLY A 19 14.43 12.65 0.90
N GLY A 20 14.66 12.80 2.19
CA GLY A 20 13.71 13.33 3.18
C GLY A 20 13.57 12.41 4.38
N TYR A 21 12.78 12.83 5.37
CA TYR A 21 12.43 12.00 6.53
C TYR A 21 11.43 10.89 6.19
N PHE A 22 10.57 11.18 5.21
CA PHE A 22 9.54 10.29 4.73
C PHE A 22 9.52 10.39 3.22
N SER A 23 9.45 9.24 2.55
CA SER A 23 9.07 9.21 1.14
C SER A 23 7.57 9.49 1.08
N ILE A 24 7.18 10.47 0.26
CA ILE A 24 5.77 10.66 -0.06
C ILE A 24 5.36 9.44 -0.89
N PRO A 25 4.36 8.65 -0.46
CA PRO A 25 3.88 7.53 -1.24
C PRO A 25 3.37 8.03 -2.61
N ASP A 26 3.53 7.20 -3.62
CA ASP A 26 3.05 7.52 -4.97
C ASP A 26 1.52 7.64 -4.99
N GLU A 27 0.97 8.33 -5.99
CA GLU A 27 -0.48 8.49 -6.14
C GLU A 27 -1.17 7.13 -6.29
N ASP A 28 -0.54 6.19 -6.99
CA ASP A 28 -1.07 4.82 -7.13
C ASP A 28 -1.03 4.05 -5.81
N GLU A 29 0.01 4.24 -4.99
CA GLU A 29 0.12 3.61 -3.66
C GLU A 29 -0.96 4.13 -2.71
N LEU A 30 -1.26 5.42 -2.77
CA LEU A 30 -2.36 6.04 -2.02
C LEU A 30 -3.71 5.50 -2.48
N ALA A 31 -3.97 5.48 -3.79
CA ALA A 31 -5.22 4.98 -4.35
C ALA A 31 -5.45 3.50 -4.03
N TYR A 32 -4.40 2.67 -4.09
CA TYR A 32 -4.47 1.27 -3.69
C TYR A 32 -4.81 1.11 -2.20
N THR A 33 -4.20 1.93 -1.35
CA THR A 33 -4.45 1.93 0.10
C THR A 33 -5.89 2.33 0.42
N ASP A 34 -6.41 3.35 -0.27
CA ASP A 34 -7.81 3.77 -0.13
C ASP A 34 -8.79 2.67 -0.57
N LEU A 35 -8.48 1.97 -1.66
CA LEU A 35 -9.26 0.82 -2.10
C LEU A 35 -9.26 -0.31 -1.06
N LEU A 36 -8.10 -0.62 -0.48
CA LEU A 36 -7.97 -1.63 0.58
C LEU A 36 -8.88 -1.30 1.77
N PHE A 37 -8.89 -0.04 2.22
CA PHE A 37 -9.74 0.37 3.34
C PHE A 37 -11.22 0.40 2.98
N SER A 38 -11.57 0.72 1.73
CA SER A 38 -12.94 0.61 1.21
C SER A 38 -13.44 -0.84 1.27
N VAL A 39 -12.62 -1.80 0.81
CA VAL A 39 -12.91 -3.24 0.88
C VAL A 39 -13.05 -3.69 2.34
N CYS A 40 -12.12 -3.28 3.22
CA CYS A 40 -12.21 -3.57 4.64
C CYS A 40 -13.55 -3.11 5.24
N ASN A 41 -13.98 -1.89 4.91
CA ASN A 41 -15.26 -1.33 5.36
C ASN A 41 -16.47 -2.11 4.81
N GLN A 42 -16.43 -2.53 3.54
CA GLN A 42 -17.48 -3.33 2.91
C GLN A 42 -17.74 -4.64 3.65
N PHE A 43 -16.69 -5.30 4.14
CA PHE A 43 -16.80 -6.58 4.86
C PHE A 43 -16.83 -6.42 6.39
N GLY A 44 -16.82 -5.19 6.90
CA GLY A 44 -16.78 -4.92 8.34
C GLY A 44 -15.48 -5.37 9.04
N ILE A 45 -14.41 -5.54 8.27
CA ILE A 45 -13.12 -6.03 8.74
C ILE A 45 -12.26 -4.85 9.16
N ARG A 46 -11.81 -4.82 10.43
CA ARG A 46 -10.81 -3.85 10.88
C ARG A 46 -9.42 -4.41 10.58
N TYR A 47 -8.77 -3.95 9.51
CA TYR A 47 -7.49 -4.50 9.03
C TYR A 47 -6.45 -4.75 10.13
N TYR A 48 -6.28 -3.80 11.06
CA TYR A 48 -5.33 -3.94 12.17
C TYR A 48 -5.67 -5.08 13.15
N ASN A 49 -6.95 -5.33 13.41
CA ASN A 49 -7.42 -6.40 14.31
C ASN A 49 -7.79 -7.69 13.58
N ALA A 50 -7.74 -7.68 12.25
CA ALA A 50 -8.13 -8.80 11.42
C ALA A 50 -7.21 -10.01 11.66
N THR A 51 -7.81 -11.20 11.68
CA THR A 51 -7.07 -12.46 11.67
C THR A 51 -6.28 -12.60 10.37
N PRO A 52 -5.23 -13.44 10.33
CA PRO A 52 -4.46 -13.66 9.11
C PRO A 52 -5.32 -14.09 7.91
N LYS A 53 -6.40 -14.85 8.16
CA LYS A 53 -7.35 -15.27 7.11
C LYS A 53 -8.17 -14.10 6.58
N GLU A 54 -8.66 -13.23 7.45
CA GLU A 54 -9.41 -12.03 7.06
C GLU A 54 -8.52 -11.03 6.31
N ARG A 55 -7.26 -10.85 6.75
CA ARG A 55 -6.28 -10.03 6.02
C ARG A 55 -6.01 -10.57 4.62
N PHE A 56 -5.72 -11.85 4.51
CA PHE A 56 -5.53 -12.50 3.20
C PHE A 56 -6.75 -12.32 2.29
N PHE A 57 -7.95 -12.47 2.84
CA PHE A 57 -9.18 -12.26 2.10
C PHE A 57 -9.31 -10.84 1.55
N VAL A 58 -9.16 -9.80 2.40
CA VAL A 58 -9.30 -8.41 1.94
C VAL A 58 -8.17 -8.00 0.99
N GLU A 59 -6.96 -8.50 1.20
CA GLU A 59 -5.82 -8.25 0.31
C GLU A 59 -6.05 -8.85 -1.08
N GLU A 60 -6.52 -10.10 -1.17
CA GLU A 60 -6.81 -10.73 -2.46
C GLU A 60 -7.97 -10.08 -3.18
N VAL A 61 -9.04 -9.72 -2.47
CA VAL A 61 -10.19 -9.00 -3.07
C VAL A 61 -9.74 -7.62 -3.58
N THR A 62 -8.92 -6.91 -2.81
CA THR A 62 -8.38 -5.61 -3.20
C THR A 62 -7.48 -5.73 -4.43
N ARG A 63 -6.56 -6.71 -4.44
CA ARG A 63 -5.68 -6.99 -5.58
C ARG A 63 -6.49 -7.22 -6.86
N VAL A 64 -7.45 -8.15 -6.83
CA VAL A 64 -8.26 -8.48 -8.00
C VAL A 64 -9.10 -7.30 -8.47
N THR A 65 -9.63 -6.52 -7.52
CA THR A 65 -10.39 -5.31 -7.85
C THR A 65 -9.51 -4.27 -8.52
N TRP A 66 -8.30 -4.05 -8.01
CA TRP A 66 -7.31 -3.15 -8.59
C TRP A 66 -6.88 -3.59 -10.00
N GLU A 67 -6.55 -4.87 -10.17
CA GLU A 67 -6.21 -5.46 -11.47
C GLU A 67 -7.36 -5.27 -12.47
N HIS A 68 -8.61 -5.48 -12.05
CA HIS A 68 -9.79 -5.25 -12.88
C HIS A 68 -10.00 -3.79 -13.27
N GLN A 69 -9.75 -2.84 -12.36
CA GLN A 69 -9.88 -1.40 -12.64
C GLN A 69 -8.82 -0.91 -13.62
N ASN A 70 -7.62 -1.48 -13.57
CA ASN A 70 -6.49 -1.12 -14.43
C ASN A 70 -6.46 -1.89 -15.76
N ALA A 71 -7.24 -2.97 -15.88
CA ALA A 71 -7.37 -3.74 -17.11
C ALA A 71 -8.13 -2.95 -18.18
N GLN A 72 -7.50 -2.74 -19.34
CA GLN A 72 -8.06 -1.94 -20.44
C GLN A 72 -8.68 -2.79 -21.55
N THR A 73 -8.35 -4.08 -21.62
CA THR A 73 -8.79 -4.99 -22.69
C THR A 73 -9.38 -6.28 -22.13
N ALA A 74 -10.26 -6.93 -22.91
CA ALA A 74 -10.84 -8.23 -22.53
C ALA A 74 -9.77 -9.31 -22.30
N GLU A 75 -8.65 -9.24 -23.03
CA GLU A 75 -7.50 -10.12 -22.84
C GLU A 75 -6.80 -9.86 -21.50
N SER A 76 -6.60 -8.59 -21.13
CA SER A 76 -6.02 -8.24 -19.82
C SER A 76 -6.93 -8.68 -18.67
N ILE A 77 -8.25 -8.59 -18.84
CA ILE A 77 -9.24 -9.09 -17.87
C ILE A 77 -9.14 -10.62 -17.75
N ALA A 78 -9.04 -11.35 -18.87
CA ALA A 78 -8.94 -12.80 -18.86
C ALA A 78 -7.63 -13.32 -18.22
N ALA A 79 -6.59 -12.49 -18.19
CA ALA A 79 -5.31 -12.80 -17.57
C ALA A 79 -5.28 -12.58 -16.04
N ILE A 80 -6.31 -11.95 -15.46
CA ILE A 80 -6.41 -11.68 -14.02
C ILE A 80 -6.53 -12.99 -13.25
N ARG A 81 -5.64 -13.20 -12.27
CA ARG A 81 -5.71 -14.38 -11.41
C ARG A 81 -6.93 -14.28 -10.50
N PRO A 82 -7.83 -15.29 -10.47
CA PRO A 82 -8.98 -15.27 -9.58
C PRO A 82 -8.55 -15.13 -8.12
N ALA A 83 -9.38 -14.45 -7.31
CA ALA A 83 -9.08 -14.19 -5.89
C ALA A 83 -8.97 -15.50 -5.09
N PHE A 84 -9.82 -16.47 -5.42
CA PHE A 84 -9.81 -17.80 -4.81
C PHE A 84 -10.00 -18.83 -5.92
N ALA A 85 -9.10 -19.82 -5.98
CA ALA A 85 -9.26 -20.99 -6.83
C ALA A 85 -10.01 -22.07 -6.05
N ILE A 86 -10.91 -22.78 -6.74
CA ILE A 86 -11.63 -23.96 -6.23
C ILE A 86 -10.84 -25.21 -6.57
#